data_AF-A0A938TT34-F1
#
_entry.id   AF-A0A938TT34-F1
#
_cell.length_a   1.000
_cell.length_b   1.000
_cell.length_c   1.000
_cell.angle_alpha   90.00
_cell.angle_beta   90.00
_cell.angle_gamma   90.00
#
_symmetry.space_group_name_H-M   'P 1'
#
loop_
_entity.id
_entity.type
_entity.pdbx_description
1 polymer ?
#
loop_
_entity_poly.entity_id
_entity_poly.type
_entity_poly.pdbx_seq_one_letter_code
_entity_poly.pdbx_strand_id
1 'polypeptide(L)'
;MGPHFSFRENSGALEYLPKFNIRALLDAPIQFGNEFAGIVCHEHTGARHHWTLDEENFAGSIADLAALAFEVKKRQDAETALRANNLELEAKVQDRTAELAGLNADLKKKLPKGNAPKPFCWKANYACDWPLMPLTSVYGTGIINTIPLITRPNGNGN
;
A
#
# COMPACT_ATOMS: atom_id res chain seq x y z
N MET A 1 27.77 13.17 22.96
CA MET A 1 27.60 14.51 22.36
C MET A 1 26.11 14.80 22.35
N GLY A 2 25.59 15.39 23.44
CA GLY A 2 24.21 15.85 23.47
C GLY A 2 24.05 17.11 22.62
N PRO A 3 22.88 17.36 22.00
CA PRO A 3 22.67 18.57 21.23
C PRO A 3 22.81 19.79 22.16
N HIS A 4 23.80 20.62 21.85
CA HIS A 4 24.01 21.91 22.48
C HIS A 4 22.87 22.84 22.03
N PHE A 5 21.77 22.86 22.79
CA PHE A 5 20.67 23.79 22.59
C PHE A 5 21.14 25.20 22.94
N SER A 6 21.74 25.89 21.97
CA SER A 6 21.89 27.33 22.04
C SER A 6 20.50 27.94 21.86
N PHE A 7 19.93 28.44 22.95
CA PHE A 7 18.77 29.32 22.93
C PHE A 7 19.14 30.53 22.05
N ARG A 8 18.81 30.46 20.76
CA ARG A 8 18.98 31.56 19.81
C ARG A 8 18.17 32.72 20.39
N GLU A 9 18.85 33.81 20.77
CA GLU A 9 18.24 35.03 21.29
C GLU A 9 17.08 35.45 20.39
N ASN A 10 15.87 35.09 20.79
CA ASN A 10 14.66 35.39 20.04
C ASN A 10 14.05 36.63 20.69
N SER A 11 14.03 37.73 19.96
CA SER A 11 13.69 39.07 20.46
C SER A 11 12.31 39.15 21.14
N GLY A 12 11.41 38.19 20.90
CA GLY A 12 10.12 38.08 21.58
C GLY A 12 10.16 37.50 22.99
N ALA A 13 11.16 36.68 23.33
CA ALA A 13 11.32 36.14 24.70
C ALA A 13 11.63 37.26 25.71
N LEU A 14 12.33 38.31 25.26
CA LEU A 14 12.68 39.48 26.07
C LEU A 14 11.46 40.29 26.51
N GLU A 15 10.37 40.28 25.75
CA GLU A 15 9.11 40.95 26.13
C GLU A 15 8.15 40.00 26.86
N TYR A 16 8.12 38.73 26.48
CA TYR A 16 7.26 37.71 27.08
C TYR A 16 7.57 37.47 28.56
N LEU A 17 8.84 37.23 28.91
CA LEU A 17 9.20 36.82 30.27
C LEU A 17 8.91 37.92 31.32
N PRO A 18 9.27 39.20 31.10
CA PRO A 18 8.93 40.26 32.05
C PRO A 18 7.43 40.52 32.12
N LYS A 19 6.71 40.43 30.99
CA LYS A 19 5.26 40.69 30.92
C LYS A 19 4.45 39.71 31.77
N PHE A 20 4.85 38.44 31.79
CA PHE A 20 4.20 37.40 32.58
C PHE A 20 4.88 37.14 33.93
N ASN A 21 5.86 37.98 34.30
CA ASN A 21 6.64 37.86 35.53
C ASN A 21 7.26 36.45 35.68
N ILE A 22 7.74 35.87 34.59
CA ILE A 22 8.41 34.57 34.54
C ILE A 22 9.86 34.77 34.96
N ARG A 23 10.31 33.99 35.96
CA ARG A 23 11.60 34.17 36.63
C ARG A 23 12.48 32.92 36.61
N ALA A 24 11.91 31.78 36.21
CA ALA A 24 12.66 30.57 35.86
C ALA A 24 11.93 29.81 34.73
N LEU A 25 12.71 29.17 33.87
CA LEU A 25 12.25 28.29 32.80
C LEU A 25 12.90 26.92 32.98
N LEU A 26 12.17 25.87 32.64
CA LEU A 26 12.68 24.51 32.52
C LEU A 26 12.13 23.88 31.25
N ASP A 27 13.04 23.59 30.33
CA ASP A 27 12.72 23.11 29.01
C ASP A 27 13.02 21.61 28.90
N ALA A 28 12.02 20.80 28.55
CA ALA A 28 12.14 19.37 28.35
C ALA A 28 11.85 19.03 26.87
N PRO A 29 12.86 18.57 26.10
CA PRO A 29 12.68 18.28 24.68
C PRO A 29 11.82 17.02 24.46
N ILE A 30 10.86 17.11 23.55
CA ILE A 30 10.07 15.98 23.07
C ILE A 30 10.82 15.33 21.92
N GLN A 31 11.32 14.12 22.14
CA GLN A 31 12.04 13.34 21.13
C GLN A 31 11.12 12.27 20.55
N PHE A 32 11.11 12.14 19.23
CA PHE A 32 10.36 11.14 18.50
C PHE A 32 11.32 10.32 17.62
N GLY A 33 11.64 9.10 18.06
CA GLY A 33 12.70 8.29 17.42
C GLY A 33 14.05 9.02 17.46
N ASN A 34 14.60 9.33 16.29
CA ASN A 34 15.84 10.11 16.14
C ASN A 34 15.58 11.59 15.79
N GLU A 35 14.32 12.04 15.80
CA GLU A 35 13.92 13.39 15.43
C GLU A 35 13.44 14.19 16.64
N PHE A 36 13.74 15.49 16.63
CA PHE A 36 13.17 16.43 17.59
C PHE A 36 11.76 16.81 17.15
N ALA A 37 10.76 16.49 17.98
CA ALA A 37 9.35 16.78 17.68
C ALA A 37 8.90 18.14 18.24
N GLY A 38 9.48 18.58 19.36
CA GLY A 38 9.09 19.82 20.01
C GLY A 38 9.69 19.95 21.41
N ILE A 39 9.17 20.88 22.21
CA ILE A 39 9.65 21.15 23.56
C ILE A 39 8.48 21.41 24.51
N VAL A 40 8.58 20.91 25.73
CA VAL A 40 7.70 21.26 26.85
C VAL A 40 8.43 22.28 27.70
N CYS A 41 7.90 23.51 27.77
CA CYS A 41 8.45 24.58 28.58
C CYS A 41 7.64 24.70 29.88
N HIS A 42 8.32 24.60 31.01
CA HIS A 42 7.75 24.85 32.33
C HIS A 42 8.19 26.23 32.79
N GLU A 43 7.22 27.05 33.17
CA GLU A 43 7.44 28.45 33.51
C GLU A 43 7.09 28.68 34.97
N HIS A 44 8.03 29.25 35.74
CA HIS A 44 7.77 29.66 37.11
C HIS A 44 7.68 31.18 37.20
N THR A 45 6.57 31.67 37.77
CA THR A 45 6.30 33.10 37.92
C THR A 45 6.54 33.58 39.35
N GLY A 46 6.88 34.87 39.52
CA GLY A 46 7.03 35.47 40.84
C GLY A 46 8.45 35.43 41.39
N ALA A 47 8.79 34.42 42.18
CA ALA A 47 10.12 34.31 42.79
C ALA A 47 11.11 33.61 41.84
N ARG A 48 12.42 33.79 42.07
CA ARG A 48 13.41 32.98 41.35
C ARG A 48 13.35 31.56 41.91
N HIS A 49 12.95 30.61 41.07
CA HIS A 49 12.93 29.18 41.39
C HIS A 49 14.22 28.51 40.92
N HIS A 50 14.72 27.56 41.70
CA HIS A 50 15.78 26.65 41.30
C HIS A 50 15.15 25.28 41.14
N TRP A 51 15.16 24.77 39.91
CA TRP A 51 14.60 23.45 39.62
C TRP A 51 15.40 22.37 40.33
N THR A 52 14.69 21.51 41.03
CA THR A 52 15.24 20.32 41.66
C THR A 52 15.36 19.20 40.63
N LEU A 53 16.22 18.21 40.91
CA LEU A 53 16.37 17.05 40.04
C LEU A 53 15.05 16.29 39.84
N ASP A 54 14.20 16.23 40.87
CA ASP A 54 12.89 15.59 40.79
C ASP A 54 11.94 16.35 39.85
N GLU A 55 11.99 17.68 39.84
CA GLU A 55 11.21 18.50 38.91
C GLU A 55 11.74 18.38 37.47
N GLU A 56 13.05 18.30 37.27
CA GLU A 56 13.65 18.02 35.96
C GLU A 56 13.23 16.64 35.43
N ASN A 57 13.26 15.61 36.29
CA ASN A 57 12.81 14.26 35.95
C ASN A 57 11.31 14.22 35.64
N PHE A 58 10.50 14.97 36.39
CA PHE A 58 9.07 15.10 36.15
C PHE A 58 8.81 15.76 34.78
N ALA A 59 9.48 16.87 34.49
CA ALA A 59 9.39 17.54 33.20
C ALA A 59 9.79 16.62 32.04
N GLY A 60 10.85 15.84 32.21
CA GLY A 60 11.25 14.79 31.27
C GLY A 60 10.16 13.73 31.05
N SER A 61 9.56 13.24 32.13
CA SER A 61 8.47 12.25 32.05
C SER A 61 7.24 12.77 31.30
N ILE A 62 6.91 14.06 31.46
CA ILE A 62 5.84 14.71 30.68
C ILE A 62 6.21 14.82 29.20
N ALA A 63 7.46 15.16 28.89
CA ALA A 63 7.93 15.20 27.51
C ALA A 63 7.89 13.82 26.85
N ASP A 64 8.25 12.76 27.58
CA ASP A 64 8.16 11.37 27.10
C ASP A 64 6.70 10.95 26.84
N LEU A 65 5.78 11.32 27.73
CA LEU A 65 4.35 11.05 27.54
C LEU A 65 3.81 11.79 26.30
N ALA A 66 4.22 13.04 26.10
CA ALA A 66 3.86 13.81 24.91
C ALA A 66 4.43 13.19 23.64
N ALA A 67 5.64 12.65 23.68
CA ALA A 67 6.25 11.92 22.56
C ALA A 67 5.42 10.69 22.17
N LEU A 68 4.98 9.90 23.15
CA LEU A 68 4.11 8.73 22.91
C LEU A 68 2.77 9.13 22.28
N ALA A 69 2.15 10.21 22.78
CA ALA A 69 0.90 10.71 22.21
C ALA A 69 1.09 11.17 20.75
N PHE A 70 2.22 11.84 20.46
CA PHE A 70 2.57 12.26 19.12
C PHE A 70 2.79 11.08 18.17
N GLU A 71 3.47 10.03 18.63
CA GLU A 71 3.67 8.78 17.89
C GLU A 71 2.34 8.14 17.48
N VAL A 72 1.44 7.97 18.44
CA VAL A 72 0.13 7.36 18.21
C VAL A 72 -0.66 8.16 17.18
N LYS A 73 -0.68 9.49 17.30
CA LYS A 73 -1.36 10.36 16.34
C LYS A 73 -0.75 10.24 14.95
N LYS A 74 0.57 10.33 14.83
CA LYS A 74 1.28 10.22 13.54
C LYS A 74 0.99 8.89 12.85
N ARG A 75 0.93 7.79 13.63
CA ARG A 75 0.55 6.47 13.13
C ARG A 75 -0.90 6.44 12.64
N GLN A 76 -1.84 6.99 13.41
CA GLN A 76 -3.25 7.05 13.02
C GLN A 76 -3.44 7.87 11.73
N ASP A 77 -2.80 9.02 11.62
CA ASP A 77 -2.84 9.87 10.43
C ASP A 77 -2.28 9.10 9.20
N ALA A 78 -1.18 8.37 9.36
CA ALA A 78 -0.63 7.53 8.29
C ALA A 78 -1.59 6.39 7.88
N GLU A 79 -2.20 5.69 8.84
CA GLU A 79 -3.18 4.64 8.58
C GLU A 79 -4.41 5.19 7.84
N THR A 80 -4.92 6.36 8.22
CA THR A 80 -6.07 6.99 7.54
C THR A 80 -5.73 7.44 6.12
N ALA A 81 -4.55 8.03 5.90
CA ALA A 81 -4.09 8.40 4.57
C ALA A 81 -3.93 7.18 3.65
N LEU A 82 -3.37 6.08 4.17
CA LEU A 82 -3.26 4.82 3.43
C LEU A 82 -4.63 4.25 3.05
N ARG A 83 -5.60 4.27 3.98
CA ARG A 83 -6.97 3.81 3.70
C ARG A 83 -7.64 4.67 2.63
N ALA A 84 -7.52 5.99 2.70
CA ALA A 84 -8.08 6.90 1.71
C ALA A 84 -7.51 6.62 0.31
N ASN A 85 -6.19 6.47 0.21
CA ASN A 85 -5.53 6.15 -1.07
C ASN A 85 -5.97 4.80 -1.63
N ASN A 86 -6.10 3.77 -0.79
CA ASN A 86 -6.57 2.45 -1.24
C ASN A 86 -7.99 2.51 -1.79
N LEU A 87 -8.90 3.22 -1.10
CA LEU A 87 -10.27 3.40 -1.59
C LEU A 87 -10.31 4.11 -2.95
N GLU A 88 -9.48 5.14 -3.12
CA GLU A 88 -9.37 5.86 -4.40
C GLU A 88 -8.82 4.95 -5.52
N LEU A 89 -7.80 4.16 -5.21
CA LEU A 89 -7.21 3.22 -6.16
C LEU A 89 -8.19 2.10 -6.55
N GLU A 90 -8.95 1.58 -5.60
CA GLU A 90 -9.98 0.57 -5.86
C GLU A 90 -11.08 1.13 -6.78
N ALA A 91 -11.53 2.37 -6.54
CA ALA A 91 -12.48 3.04 -7.43
C ALA A 91 -11.93 3.18 -8.86
N LYS A 92 -10.68 3.64 -8.99
CA LYS A 92 -10.00 3.75 -10.30
C LYS A 92 -9.85 2.40 -11.00
N VAL A 93 -9.56 1.34 -10.26
CA VAL A 93 -9.48 -0.03 -10.80
C VAL A 93 -10.84 -0.49 -11.29
N GLN A 94 -11.93 -0.22 -10.57
CA GLN A 94 -13.28 -0.56 -11.01
C GLN A 94 -13.68 0.18 -12.28
N ASP A 95 -13.41 1.48 -12.37
CA ASP A 95 -13.72 2.27 -13.57
C ASP A 95 -12.97 1.74 -14.79
N ARG A 96 -11.65 1.51 -14.64
CA ARG A 96 -10.82 1.01 -15.74
C ARG A 96 -11.19 -0.42 -16.14
N THR A 97 -11.52 -1.28 -15.18
CA THR A 97 -11.94 -2.65 -15.48
C THR A 97 -13.29 -2.69 -16.19
N ALA A 98 -14.23 -1.80 -15.85
CA ALA A 98 -15.49 -1.64 -16.56
C ALA A 98 -15.29 -1.14 -18.01
N GLU A 99 -14.43 -0.13 -18.20
CA GLU A 99 -14.05 0.38 -19.53
C GLU A 99 -13.42 -0.73 -20.39
N LEU A 100 -12.40 -1.41 -19.86
CA LEU A 100 -11.72 -2.50 -20.55
C LEU A 100 -12.67 -3.66 -20.86
N ALA A 101 -13.62 -3.98 -19.96
CA ALA A 101 -14.63 -5.00 -20.21
C ALA A 101 -15.55 -4.61 -21.38
N GLY A 102 -15.94 -3.34 -21.48
CA GLY A 102 -16.72 -2.81 -22.60
C GLY A 102 -15.97 -2.89 -23.92
N LEU A 103 -14.74 -2.37 -23.96
CA LEU A 103 -13.86 -2.42 -25.15
C LEU A 103 -13.58 -3.86 -25.59
N ASN A 104 -13.32 -4.77 -24.64
CA ASN A 104 -13.13 -6.19 -24.93
C ASN A 104 -14.39 -6.84 -25.50
N ALA A 105 -15.58 -6.47 -25.02
CA ALA A 105 -16.84 -6.97 -25.57
C ALA A 105 -17.05 -6.52 -27.02
N ASP A 106 -16.68 -5.27 -27.34
CA ASP A 106 -16.80 -4.73 -28.70
C ASP A 106 -15.75 -5.29 -29.66
N LEU A 107 -14.50 -5.46 -29.19
CA LEU A 107 -13.48 -6.18 -29.95
C LEU A 107 -13.92 -7.61 -30.27
N LYS A 108 -14.51 -8.34 -29.31
CA LYS A 108 -15.05 -9.68 -29.55
C LYS A 108 -16.12 -9.73 -30.64
N LYS A 109 -16.92 -8.67 -30.82
CA LYS A 109 -17.91 -8.58 -31.90
C LYS A 109 -17.25 -8.36 -33.27
N LYS A 110 -16.12 -7.65 -33.30
CA LYS A 110 -15.34 -7.35 -34.53
C LYS A 110 -14.42 -8.48 -34.94
N LEU A 111 -14.09 -9.41 -34.03
CA LEU A 111 -13.39 -10.62 -34.40
C LEU A 111 -14.27 -11.40 -35.38
N PRO A 112 -13.76 -11.74 -36.59
CA PRO A 112 -14.46 -12.71 -37.43
C PRO A 112 -14.65 -13.97 -36.60
N LYS A 113 -15.83 -14.62 -36.68
CA LYS A 113 -15.98 -15.98 -36.13
C LYS A 113 -14.86 -16.80 -36.75
N GLY A 114 -13.81 -17.05 -35.96
CA GLY A 114 -12.67 -17.81 -36.44
C GLY A 114 -13.21 -19.10 -36.97
N ASN A 115 -12.91 -19.40 -38.24
CA ASN A 115 -13.21 -20.70 -38.81
C ASN A 115 -12.75 -21.73 -37.78
N ALA A 116 -13.69 -22.51 -37.24
CA ALA A 116 -13.35 -23.57 -36.29
C ALA A 116 -12.15 -24.31 -36.86
N PRO A 117 -11.08 -24.57 -36.07
CA PRO A 117 -9.94 -25.30 -36.57
C PRO A 117 -10.49 -26.56 -37.21
N LYS A 118 -10.36 -26.63 -38.55
CA LYS A 118 -10.81 -27.79 -39.32
C LYS A 118 -10.15 -28.96 -38.61
N PRO A 119 -10.90 -29.98 -38.16
CA PRO A 119 -10.30 -31.10 -37.47
C PRO A 119 -9.12 -31.58 -38.32
N PHE A 120 -7.96 -31.68 -37.68
CA PHE A 120 -6.70 -31.99 -38.35
C PHE A 120 -6.86 -33.34 -39.06
N CYS A 121 -7.20 -33.32 -40.34
CA CYS A 121 -7.32 -34.52 -41.16
C CYS A 121 -5.91 -34.87 -41.63
N TRP A 122 -5.22 -35.74 -40.88
CA TRP A 122 -3.86 -36.18 -41.19
C TRP A 122 -3.77 -37.19 -42.36
N LYS A 123 -4.82 -37.39 -43.17
CA LYS A 123 -4.73 -38.39 -44.25
C LYS A 123 -4.07 -37.83 -45.50
N ALA A 124 -2.80 -38.19 -45.60
CA ALA A 124 -1.98 -38.22 -46.80
C ALA A 124 -2.68 -38.91 -47.97
N ASN A 125 -2.60 -38.24 -49.13
CA ASN A 125 -2.34 -38.76 -50.47
C ASN A 125 -2.18 -40.28 -50.63
N TYR A 126 -3.27 -41.05 -50.57
CA TYR A 126 -3.38 -42.35 -51.24
C TYR A 126 -4.82 -42.56 -51.69
N ALA A 127 -4.96 -42.92 -52.96
CA ALA A 127 -6.20 -43.36 -53.58
C ALA A 127 -6.93 -44.39 -52.70
N CYS A 128 -8.20 -44.15 -52.43
CA CYS A 128 -9.13 -45.19 -52.00
C CYS A 128 -10.38 -45.01 -52.84
N ASP A 129 -10.51 -45.88 -53.83
CA ASP A 129 -11.74 -46.13 -54.58
C ASP A 129 -12.91 -46.20 -53.62
N TRP A 130 -13.94 -45.43 -53.91
CA TRP A 130 -15.23 -45.55 -53.26
C TRP A 130 -16.03 -46.65 -53.96
N PRO A 131 -16.33 -47.79 -53.32
CA PRO A 131 -17.54 -48.49 -53.62
C PRO A 131 -18.57 -48.14 -52.54
N LEU A 132 -19.67 -47.59 -53.04
CA LEU A 132 -21.00 -47.59 -52.44
C LEU A 132 -21.18 -48.74 -51.44
N MET A 133 -21.57 -48.45 -50.19
CA MET A 133 -22.30 -49.41 -49.37
C MET A 133 -23.32 -48.76 -48.42
N PRO A 134 -24.39 -49.50 -48.08
CA PRO A 134 -25.70 -48.96 -47.77
C PRO A 134 -25.96 -48.78 -46.27
N LEU A 135 -27.00 -47.99 -45.98
CA LEU A 135 -27.63 -47.81 -44.68
C LEU A 135 -28.05 -49.14 -44.04
N THR A 136 -27.33 -49.59 -43.00
CA THR A 136 -27.87 -50.41 -41.88
C THR A 136 -26.98 -50.10 -40.66
N SER A 137 -27.49 -49.47 -39.60
CA SER A 137 -28.28 -50.02 -38.49
C SER A 137 -27.43 -50.34 -37.26
N VAL A 138 -27.90 -49.85 -36.11
CA VAL A 138 -27.71 -50.36 -34.72
C VAL A 138 -26.47 -49.92 -33.91
N TYR A 139 -26.79 -49.18 -32.84
CA TYR A 139 -26.29 -49.23 -31.45
C TYR A 139 -24.96 -49.98 -31.21
N GLY A 140 -23.91 -49.43 -30.60
CA GLY A 140 -23.88 -48.62 -29.39
C GLY A 140 -23.14 -49.42 -28.31
N THR A 141 -21.82 -49.26 -28.18
CA THR A 141 -21.01 -49.72 -27.04
C THR A 141 -19.81 -48.80 -26.84
N GLY A 142 -19.45 -48.57 -25.59
CA GLY A 142 -18.68 -47.43 -25.11
C GLY A 142 -17.20 -47.38 -25.49
N ILE A 143 -16.61 -46.21 -25.21
CA ILE A 143 -15.16 -46.01 -25.16
C ILE A 143 -14.85 -45.16 -23.92
N ILE A 144 -14.28 -45.81 -22.92
CA ILE A 144 -13.35 -45.19 -21.97
C ILE A 144 -11.96 -45.53 -22.52
N ASN A 145 -11.13 -44.53 -22.80
CA ASN A 145 -9.78 -44.49 -22.22
C ASN A 145 -8.98 -43.21 -22.59
N THR A 146 -8.61 -42.53 -21.51
CA THR A 146 -7.27 -42.00 -21.19
C THR A 146 -6.61 -41.01 -22.15
N ILE A 147 -6.70 -39.74 -21.75
CA ILE A 147 -5.87 -38.63 -22.21
C ILE A 147 -4.43 -38.83 -21.67
N PRO A 148 -3.37 -38.80 -22.50
CA PRO A 148 -2.02 -38.66 -21.99
C PRO A 148 -1.68 -37.18 -21.80
N LEU A 149 -1.11 -36.89 -20.63
CA LEU A 149 -0.44 -35.64 -20.28
C LEU A 149 0.63 -35.29 -21.31
N ILE A 150 0.45 -34.20 -22.05
CA ILE A 150 1.53 -33.59 -22.84
C ILE A 150 2.15 -32.48 -22.00
N THR A 151 3.33 -32.80 -21.46
CA THR A 151 4.30 -31.85 -20.91
C THR A 151 4.79 -30.90 -22.01
N ARG A 152 4.67 -29.59 -21.79
CA ARG A 152 5.31 -28.56 -22.65
C ARG A 152 6.83 -28.60 -22.47
N PRO A 153 7.64 -28.58 -23.56
CA PRO A 153 9.03 -28.16 -23.47
C PRO A 153 9.14 -26.63 -23.60
N ASN A 154 10.19 -26.15 -22.94
CA ASN A 154 10.60 -24.77 -22.71
C ASN A 154 11.38 -24.19 -23.92
N GLY A 155 11.41 -22.85 -24.05
CA GLY A 155 12.54 -22.13 -24.66
C GLY A 155 12.37 -21.57 -26.08
N ASN A 156 12.15 -20.25 -26.16
CA ASN A 156 13.03 -19.25 -26.79
C ASN A 156 12.23 -18.10 -27.44
N GLY A 157 12.32 -16.92 -26.82
CA GLY A 157 12.03 -15.62 -27.43
C GLY A 157 13.25 -14.73 -27.21
N ASN A 158 13.87 -14.37 -28.32
CA ASN A 158 14.90 -13.35 -28.49
C ASN A 158 14.32 -11.95 -28.23
#